data_AF-A0A2U1LT90-F1
#
_entry.id   AF-A0A2U1LT90-F1
#
_cell.length_a   1.000
_cell.length_b   1.000
_cell.length_c   1.000
_cell.angle_alpha   90.00
_cell.angle_beta   90.00
_cell.angle_gamma   90.00
#
_symmetry.space_group_name_H-M   'P 1'
#
loop_
_entity.id
_entity.type
_entity.pdbx_description
1 polymer ?
#
loop_
_entity_poly.entity_id
_entity_poly.type
_entity_poly.pdbx_seq_one_letter_code
_entity_poly.pdbx_strand_id
1 'polypeptide(L)'
;MAGHSVLLEELAFAADSYFIDDQLCVLFNREVLEADHAVTELERHCAQQVERIRQRKDYIRDLRKVRGFRAANGVLYMRQIVDEEEDKLDQLNMMLVDARRALQRRRRYVTMVYLQ
;
A
#
# COMPACT_ATOMS: atom_id res chain seq x y z
N MET A 1 -23.16 41.45 28.20
CA MET A 1 -23.24 40.24 29.06
C MET A 1 -23.58 38.97 28.28
N ALA A 2 -24.39 39.00 27.21
CA ALA A 2 -24.75 37.79 26.44
C ALA A 2 -23.62 37.18 25.56
N GLY A 3 -22.63 37.95 25.11
CA GLY A 3 -21.57 37.43 24.24
C GLY A 3 -20.51 36.56 24.94
N HIS A 4 -20.35 36.70 26.27
CA HIS A 4 -19.40 35.87 27.03
C HIS A 4 -19.96 34.47 27.33
N SER A 5 -21.29 34.30 27.41
CA SER A 5 -21.90 32.98 27.63
C SER A 5 -21.84 32.10 26.38
N VAL A 6 -22.07 32.68 25.20
CA VAL A 6 -21.97 31.97 23.92
C VAL A 6 -20.55 31.44 23.68
N LEU A 7 -19.53 32.24 24.00
CA LEU A 7 -18.13 31.85 23.81
C LEU A 7 -17.70 30.75 24.80
N LEU A 8 -18.24 30.75 26.02
CA LEU A 8 -18.05 29.67 26.99
C LEU A 8 -18.81 28.39 26.63
N GLU A 9 -20.01 28.50 26.06
CA GLU A 9 -20.76 27.35 25.54
C GLU A 9 -20.06 26.73 24.33
N GLU A 10 -19.55 27.53 23.40
CA GLU A 10 -18.75 27.02 22.27
C GLU A 10 -17.44 26.38 22.73
N LEU A 11 -16.77 26.95 23.74
CA LEU A 11 -15.58 26.34 24.34
C LEU A 11 -15.91 25.04 25.09
N ALA A 12 -17.04 24.98 25.80
CA ALA A 12 -17.50 23.76 26.48
C ALA A 12 -17.90 22.66 25.49
N PHE A 13 -18.52 23.03 24.37
CA PHE A 13 -18.84 22.11 23.27
C PHE A 13 -17.57 21.63 22.54
N ALA A 14 -16.60 22.51 22.30
CA ALA A 14 -15.30 22.12 21.74
C ALA A 14 -14.44 21.29 22.70
N ALA A 15 -14.64 21.45 24.01
CA ALA A 15 -14.03 20.64 25.07
C ALA A 15 -14.88 19.41 25.44
N ASP A 16 -16.02 19.19 24.77
CA ASP A 16 -16.83 18.01 24.95
C ASP A 16 -16.04 16.81 24.46
N SER A 17 -15.63 15.97 25.41
CA SER A 17 -14.83 14.78 25.13
C SER A 17 -15.55 13.83 24.18
N TYR A 18 -16.89 13.79 24.20
CA TYR A 18 -17.67 12.95 23.29
C TYR A 18 -17.57 13.45 21.85
N PHE A 19 -17.67 14.77 21.64
CA PHE A 19 -17.51 15.37 20.31
C PHE A 19 -16.08 15.18 19.77
N ILE A 20 -15.07 15.33 20.63
CA ILE A 20 -13.67 15.08 20.27
C ILE A 20 -13.46 13.60 19.91
N ASP A 21 -13.99 12.66 20.71
CA ASP A 21 -13.87 11.22 20.44
C ASP A 21 -14.56 10.82 19.13
N ASP A 22 -15.74 11.35 18.83
CA ASP A 22 -16.43 11.10 17.56
C ASP A 22 -15.60 11.58 16.36
N GLN A 23 -15.01 12.78 16.45
CA GLN A 23 -14.14 13.28 15.40
C GLN A 23 -12.88 12.44 15.23
N LEU A 24 -12.24 12.04 16.33
CA LEU A 24 -11.06 11.18 16.29
C LEU A 24 -11.40 9.81 15.70
N CYS A 25 -12.54 9.22 16.07
CA CYS A 25 -13.02 7.97 15.52
C CYS A 25 -13.18 8.04 14.00
N VAL A 26 -13.80 9.09 13.48
CA VAL A 26 -13.94 9.31 12.02
C VAL A 26 -12.57 9.45 11.35
N LEU A 27 -11.66 10.23 11.94
CA LEU A 27 -10.32 10.46 11.38
C LEU A 27 -9.49 9.16 11.35
N PHE A 28 -9.50 8.37 12.41
CA PHE A 28 -8.76 7.10 12.45
C PHE A 28 -9.36 6.06 11.50
N ASN A 29 -10.69 5.98 11.39
CA ASN A 29 -11.33 5.11 10.41
C ASN A 29 -10.94 5.50 8.97
N ARG A 30 -10.88 6.80 8.68
CA ARG A 30 -10.38 7.30 7.40
C ARG A 30 -8.93 6.91 7.15
N GLU A 31 -8.04 7.06 8.13
CA GLU A 31 -6.63 6.66 8.00
C GLU A 31 -6.49 5.16 7.72
N VAL A 32 -7.33 4.32 8.35
CA VAL A 32 -7.38 2.88 8.08
C VAL A 32 -7.81 2.59 6.64
N LEU A 33 -8.84 3.27 6.14
CA LEU A 33 -9.31 3.10 4.76
C LEU A 33 -8.27 3.54 3.74
N GLU A 34 -7.62 4.69 3.96
CA GLU A 34 -6.54 5.19 3.09
C GLU A 34 -5.35 4.21 3.06
N ALA A 35 -5.00 3.63 4.22
CA ALA A 35 -3.94 2.63 4.32
C ALA A 35 -4.32 1.30 3.64
N ASP A 36 -5.57 0.87 3.73
CA ASP A 36 -6.08 -0.33 3.06
C ASP A 36 -6.08 -0.17 1.53
N HIS A 37 -6.46 1.01 1.05
CA HIS A 37 -6.35 1.34 -0.37
C HIS A 37 -4.90 1.31 -0.87
N ALA A 38 -3.97 1.88 -0.10
CA ALA A 38 -2.53 1.84 -0.43
C ALA A 38 -1.98 0.41 -0.49
N VAL A 39 -2.41 -0.48 0.43
CA VAL A 39 -2.06 -1.91 0.39
C VAL A 39 -2.60 -2.55 -0.88
N THR A 40 -3.85 -2.27 -1.24
CA THR A 40 -4.49 -2.83 -2.45
C THR A 40 -3.76 -2.40 -3.73
N GLU A 41 -3.34 -1.14 -3.83
CA GLU A 41 -2.55 -0.67 -4.98
C GLU A 41 -1.17 -1.33 -5.03
N LEU A 42 -0.50 -1.52 -3.88
CA LEU A 42 0.77 -2.27 -3.82
C LEU A 42 0.61 -3.73 -4.26
N GLU A 43 -0.47 -4.41 -3.84
CA GLU A 43 -0.78 -5.78 -4.29
C GLU A 43 -0.97 -5.84 -5.80
N ARG A 44 -1.69 -4.86 -6.36
CA ARG A 44 -1.88 -4.73 -7.80
C ARG A 44 -0.54 -4.54 -8.53
N HIS A 45 0.33 -3.68 -8.02
CA HIS A 45 1.67 -3.48 -8.60
C HIS A 45 2.51 -4.74 -8.55
N CYS A 46 2.51 -5.48 -7.43
CA CYS A 46 3.19 -6.77 -7.33
C CYS A 46 2.68 -7.76 -8.39
N ALA A 47 1.35 -7.88 -8.54
CA ALA A 47 0.74 -8.78 -9.53
C ALA A 47 1.11 -8.39 -10.97
N GLN A 48 1.10 -7.10 -11.31
CA GLN A 48 1.53 -6.61 -12.61
C GLN A 48 3.01 -6.92 -12.88
N GLN A 49 3.86 -6.77 -11.86
CA GLN A 49 5.29 -7.04 -11.95
C GLN A 49 5.58 -8.53 -12.18
N VAL A 50 4.87 -9.42 -11.47
CA VAL A 50 4.92 -10.87 -11.69
C VAL A 50 4.57 -11.22 -13.14
N GLU A 51 3.50 -10.63 -13.69
CA GLU A 51 3.09 -10.93 -15.07
C GLU A 51 4.11 -10.41 -16.09
N ARG A 52 4.73 -9.25 -15.87
CA ARG A 52 5.83 -8.75 -16.72
C ARG A 52 7.03 -9.70 -16.73
N ILE A 53 7.44 -10.18 -15.56
CA ILE A 53 8.52 -11.17 -15.42
C ILE A 53 8.15 -12.44 -16.17
N ARG A 54 6.91 -12.94 -16.01
CA ARG A 54 6.42 -14.13 -16.69
C ARG A 54 6.51 -14.00 -18.21
N GLN A 55 5.98 -12.90 -18.76
CA GLN A 55 6.02 -12.61 -20.19
C GLN A 55 7.46 -12.53 -20.73
N ARG A 56 8.38 -11.90 -19.99
CA ARG A 56 9.79 -11.82 -20.38
C ARG A 56 10.48 -13.19 -20.35
N LYS A 57 10.19 -14.03 -19.34
CA LYS A 57 10.68 -15.41 -19.26
C LYS A 57 10.15 -16.28 -20.42
N ASP A 58 8.89 -16.11 -20.78
CA ASP A 58 8.29 -16.80 -21.94
C ASP A 58 8.96 -16.34 -23.25
N TYR A 59 9.18 -15.04 -23.42
CA TYR A 59 9.91 -14.51 -24.58
C TYR A 59 11.34 -15.05 -24.68
N ILE A 60 12.08 -15.11 -23.56
CA ILE A 60 13.41 -15.73 -23.52
C ILE A 60 13.36 -17.20 -23.96
N ARG A 61 12.33 -17.93 -23.53
CA ARG A 61 12.14 -19.33 -23.91
C ARG A 61 11.95 -19.49 -25.41
N ASP A 62 11.18 -18.61 -26.03
CA ASP A 62 10.96 -18.61 -27.48
C ASP A 62 12.20 -18.17 -28.25
N LEU A 63 12.91 -17.14 -27.76
CA LEU A 63 14.15 -16.65 -28.36
C LEU A 63 15.24 -17.75 -28.39
N ARG A 64 15.31 -18.61 -27.36
CA ARG A 64 16.23 -19.75 -27.31
C ARG A 64 15.96 -20.82 -28.39
N LYS A 65 14.75 -20.89 -28.92
CA LYS A 65 14.42 -21.84 -30.02
C LYS A 65 15.01 -21.38 -31.36
N VAL A 66 15.28 -20.08 -31.50
CA VAL A 66 15.89 -19.50 -32.70
C VAL A 66 17.41 -19.72 -32.66
N ARG A 67 17.96 -20.37 -33.69
CA ARG A 67 19.42 -20.58 -33.80
C ARG A 67 20.12 -19.31 -34.30
N GLY A 68 21.19 -18.89 -33.62
CA GLY A 68 22.08 -17.83 -34.10
C GLY A 68 22.74 -17.01 -32.98
N PHE A 69 23.94 -16.49 -33.25
CA PHE A 69 24.73 -15.71 -32.28
C PHE A 69 23.99 -14.46 -31.76
N ARG A 70 23.24 -13.77 -32.64
CA ARG A 70 22.41 -12.61 -32.24
C ARG A 70 21.29 -12.99 -31.27
N ALA A 71 20.68 -14.17 -31.44
CA ALA A 71 19.67 -14.68 -30.52
C ALA A 71 20.28 -15.02 -29.15
N ALA A 72 21.49 -15.59 -29.12
CA ALA A 72 22.20 -15.87 -27.86
C ALA A 72 22.52 -14.60 -27.06
N ASN A 73 23.02 -13.54 -27.70
CA ASN A 73 23.25 -12.25 -27.04
C ASN A 73 21.94 -11.61 -26.56
N GLY A 74 20.87 -11.69 -27.37
CA GLY A 74 19.54 -11.23 -26.96
C GLY A 74 19.01 -11.97 -25.73
N VAL A 75 19.24 -13.29 -25.61
CA VAL A 75 18.88 -14.07 -24.42
C VAL A 75 19.63 -13.58 -23.19
N LEU A 76 20.94 -13.32 -23.30
CA LEU A 76 21.74 -12.84 -22.17
C LEU A 76 21.25 -11.48 -21.66
N TYR A 77 21.02 -10.54 -22.56
CA TYR A 77 20.49 -9.22 -22.20
C TYR A 77 19.10 -9.31 -21.56
N MET A 78 18.20 -10.10 -22.13
CA MET A 78 16.85 -10.26 -21.57
C MET A 78 16.85 -10.95 -20.21
N ARG A 79 17.82 -11.84 -19.92
CA ARG A 79 17.98 -12.42 -18.58
C ARG A 79 18.35 -11.35 -17.55
N GLN A 80 19.32 -10.48 -17.85
CA GLN A 80 19.69 -9.38 -16.95
C GLN A 80 18.47 -8.50 -16.61
N ILE A 81 17.65 -8.18 -17.62
CA ILE A 81 16.41 -7.46 -17.41
C ILE A 81 15.44 -8.22 -16.50
N VAL A 82 15.32 -9.55 -16.64
CA VAL A 82 14.46 -10.35 -15.75
C VAL A 82 14.99 -10.31 -14.32
N ASP A 83 16.29 -10.45 -14.13
CA ASP A 83 16.93 -10.41 -12.81
C ASP A 83 16.64 -9.04 -12.12
N GLU A 84 16.80 -7.92 -12.84
CA GLU A 84 16.45 -6.58 -12.33
C GLU A 84 14.96 -6.42 -11.97
N GLU A 85 14.05 -7.07 -12.71
CA GLU A 85 12.62 -7.01 -12.41
C GLU A 85 12.23 -7.89 -11.23
N GLU A 86 12.94 -9.00 -11.01
CA GLU A 86 12.82 -9.85 -9.83
C GLU A 86 13.27 -9.08 -8.58
N ASP A 87 14.40 -8.37 -8.65
CA ASP A 87 14.85 -7.49 -7.56
C ASP A 87 13.80 -6.41 -7.22
N LYS A 88 13.17 -5.80 -8.23
CA LYS A 88 12.07 -4.84 -8.02
C LYS A 88 10.86 -5.50 -7.38
N LEU A 89 10.52 -6.72 -7.78
CA LEU A 89 9.41 -7.47 -7.18
C LEU A 89 9.68 -7.77 -5.71
N ASP A 90 10.91 -8.14 -5.35
CA ASP A 90 11.30 -8.38 -3.97
C ASP A 90 11.18 -7.12 -3.11
N GLN A 91 11.61 -5.97 -3.64
CA GLN A 91 11.42 -4.68 -2.97
C GLN A 91 9.93 -4.35 -2.77
N LEU A 92 9.09 -4.53 -3.79
CA LEU A 92 7.65 -4.32 -3.69
C LEU A 92 7.00 -5.26 -2.65
N ASN A 93 7.42 -6.52 -2.60
CA ASN A 93 6.94 -7.49 -1.62
C ASN A 93 7.30 -7.08 -0.19
N MET A 94 8.52 -6.59 0.04
CA MET A 94 8.94 -6.07 1.35
C MET A 94 8.08 -4.88 1.78
N MET A 95 7.88 -3.91 0.89
CA MET A 95 7.01 -2.76 1.14
C MET A 95 5.57 -3.20 1.44
N LEU A 96 5.04 -4.18 0.72
CA LEU A 96 3.70 -4.71 0.93
C LEU A 96 3.55 -5.37 2.31
N VAL A 97 4.55 -6.15 2.74
CA VAL A 97 4.55 -6.76 4.08
C VAL A 97 4.51 -5.70 5.17
N ASP A 98 5.33 -4.66 5.04
CA ASP A 98 5.37 -3.58 6.02
C ASP A 98 4.08 -2.75 6.04
N ALA A 99 3.51 -2.46 4.86
CA ALA A 99 2.22 -1.79 4.73
C ALA A 99 1.09 -2.59 5.37
N ARG A 100 1.02 -3.91 5.12
CA ARG A 100 0.03 -4.80 5.75
C ARG A 100 0.18 -4.84 7.27
N ARG A 101 1.40 -4.89 7.79
CA ARG A 101 1.66 -4.83 9.24
C ARG A 101 1.20 -3.51 9.84
N ALA A 102 1.50 -2.38 9.19
CA ALA A 102 1.08 -1.06 9.63
C ALA A 102 -0.46 -0.94 9.66
N LEU A 103 -1.13 -1.38 8.59
CA LEU A 103 -2.59 -1.44 8.53
C LEU A 103 -3.18 -2.30 9.65
N GLN A 104 -2.61 -3.47 9.92
CA GLN A 104 -3.09 -4.35 10.99
C GLN A 104 -2.96 -3.67 12.36
N ARG A 105 -1.89 -2.92 12.63
CA ARG A 105 -1.72 -2.15 13.86
C ARG A 105 -2.79 -1.05 13.98
N ARG A 106 -3.04 -0.29 12.89
CA ARG A 106 -4.07 0.75 12.85
C ARG A 106 -5.47 0.18 13.11
N ARG A 107 -5.82 -0.93 12.46
CA ARG A 107 -7.11 -1.63 12.70
C ARG A 107 -7.28 -2.06 14.15
N ARG A 108 -6.23 -2.62 14.76
CA ARG A 108 -6.26 -3.03 16.18
C ARG A 108 -6.50 -1.83 17.11
N TYR A 109 -5.84 -0.71 16.84
CA TYR A 109 -6.02 0.51 17.62
C TYR A 109 -7.46 1.01 17.56
N VAL A 110 -8.03 1.14 16.36
CA VAL A 110 -9.45 1.55 16.19
C VAL A 110 -10.41 0.61 16.91
N THR A 111 -10.18 -0.71 16.80
CA THR A 111 -11.02 -1.71 17.45
C THR A 111 -10.96 -1.62 18.98
N MET A 112 -9.77 -1.45 19.56
CA MET A 112 -9.61 -1.37 21.01
C MET A 112 -10.16 -0.07 21.60
N VAL A 113 -10.09 1.04 20.86
CA VAL A 113 -10.42 2.38 21.39
C VAL A 113 -11.88 2.75 21.16
N TYR A 114 -12.48 2.36 20.02
CA TYR A 114 -13.79 2.91 19.61
C TYR A 114 -14.89 1.85 19.36
N LEU A 115 -14.58 0.55 19.46
CA LEU A 115 -15.54 -0.54 19.19
C LEU A 115 -15.77 -1.47 20.41
N GLN A 116 -15.45 -1.01 21.62
CA GLN A 116 -15.86 -1.65 22.87
C GLN A 116 -17.28 -1.24 23.26
#